data_AF-A0A8T0VHC9-F1
#
_entry.id   AF-A0A8T0VHC9-F1
#
_cell.length_a   1.000
_cell.length_b   1.000
_cell.length_c   1.000
_cell.angle_alpha   90.00
_cell.angle_beta   90.00
_cell.angle_gamma   90.00
#
_symmetry.space_group_name_H-M   'P 1'
#
loop_
_entity.id
_entity.type
_entity.pdbx_description
1 polymer ?
#
loop_
_entity_poly.entity_id
_entity_poly.type
_entity_poly.pdbx_seq_one_letter_code
_entity_poly.pdbx_strand_id
1 'polypeptide(L)'
;MAAAAATTTTFLPPVPTPRPRLAATVRRPPPIFTGAANDVPPPEDEDSSDDYDGDAAAPRRSARKDRRRAVRIAWEKLVRWSRSWRRRNRSDVLETTRKVVVLGGGSFGTAMAAHVAAKKSDLEVSMLLRDDLVCRSINNSHINCKYLPEHRLPENIVATTSAADALAGADFCFHAVPVQFSSSFLEGISTHVDPKLPFISLSKGLELNTLRTMSKIIP
;
A
#
# COMPACT_ATOMS: atom_id res chain seq x y z
N MET A 1 -53.26 55.06 5.35
CA MET A 1 -52.79 53.69 5.05
C MET A 1 -51.38 53.56 5.59
N ALA A 2 -51.19 52.74 6.61
CA ALA A 2 -49.95 52.63 7.39
C ALA A 2 -48.91 51.75 6.70
N ALA A 3 -47.65 52.22 6.66
CA ALA A 3 -46.51 51.44 6.18
C ALA A 3 -45.83 50.76 7.39
N ALA A 4 -45.81 49.43 7.39
CA ALA A 4 -45.17 48.61 8.41
C ALA A 4 -43.70 48.39 8.04
N ALA A 5 -42.79 48.78 8.94
CA ALA A 5 -41.37 48.48 8.85
C ALA A 5 -41.11 47.06 9.37
N ALA A 6 -40.52 46.20 8.53
CA ALA A 6 -40.07 44.86 8.90
C ALA A 6 -38.67 44.93 9.53
N THR A 7 -38.58 44.61 10.81
CA THR A 7 -37.30 44.44 11.53
C THR A 7 -36.86 42.99 11.40
N THR A 8 -35.86 42.73 10.56
CA THR A 8 -35.23 41.41 10.44
C THR A 8 -34.18 41.25 11.54
N THR A 9 -34.50 40.46 12.57
CA THR A 9 -33.56 40.05 13.62
C THR A 9 -32.61 38.98 13.09
N THR A 10 -31.32 39.30 12.97
CA THR A 10 -30.26 38.35 12.64
C THR A 10 -29.96 37.44 13.84
N PHE A 11 -30.18 36.14 13.69
CA PHE A 11 -29.87 35.12 14.70
C PHE A 11 -28.39 34.73 14.58
N LEU A 12 -27.58 35.06 15.58
CA LEU A 12 -26.19 34.61 15.69
C LEU A 12 -26.13 33.23 16.37
N PRO A 13 -25.40 32.24 15.83
CA PRO A 13 -25.23 30.95 16.49
C PRO A 13 -24.36 31.08 17.76
N PRO A 14 -24.57 30.22 18.77
CA PRO A 14 -23.85 30.30 20.03
C PRO A 14 -22.36 29.95 19.86
N VAL A 15 -21.52 30.75 20.53
CA VAL A 15 -20.07 30.54 20.63
C VAL A 15 -19.79 29.25 21.43
N PRO A 16 -18.97 28.31 20.93
CA PRO A 16 -18.65 27.11 21.67
C PRO A 16 -17.79 27.43 22.89
N THR A 17 -18.27 27.04 24.08
CA THR A 17 -17.51 27.14 25.33
C THR A 17 -16.37 26.12 25.37
N PRO A 18 -15.15 26.50 25.79
CA PRO A 18 -14.03 25.57 25.91
C PRO A 18 -14.30 24.53 27.02
N ARG A 19 -14.17 23.25 26.69
CA ARG A 19 -14.28 22.15 27.66
C ARG A 19 -13.10 22.18 28.65
N PRO A 20 -13.31 21.85 29.94
CA PRO A 20 -12.23 21.76 30.90
C PRO A 20 -11.24 20.66 30.50
N ARG A 21 -9.94 20.99 30.50
CA ARG A 21 -8.87 20.02 30.25
C ARG A 21 -8.81 19.04 31.41
N LEU A 22 -9.15 17.78 31.16
CA LEU A 22 -8.78 16.68 32.04
C LEU A 22 -7.25 16.61 32.13
N ALA A 23 -6.72 16.72 33.33
CA ALA A 23 -5.30 16.49 33.60
C ALA A 23 -4.99 15.02 33.32
N ALA A 24 -4.50 14.72 32.12
CA ALA A 24 -3.95 13.42 31.78
C ALA A 24 -2.65 13.25 32.58
N THR A 25 -2.70 12.40 33.61
CA THR A 25 -1.50 11.88 34.26
C THR A 25 -0.69 11.16 33.20
N VAL A 26 0.43 11.77 32.78
CA VAL A 26 1.41 11.18 31.88
C VAL A 26 2.04 9.99 32.60
N ARG A 27 1.44 8.81 32.46
CA ARG A 27 2.12 7.56 32.77
C ARG A 27 3.21 7.39 31.72
N ARG A 28 4.47 7.47 32.15
CA ARG A 28 5.62 7.12 31.32
C ARG A 28 5.37 5.72 30.73
N PRO A 29 5.55 5.52 29.41
CA PRO A 29 5.54 4.17 28.86
C PRO A 29 6.67 3.37 29.53
N PRO A 30 6.47 2.07 29.82
CA PRO A 30 7.54 1.23 30.33
C PRO A 30 8.72 1.24 29.33
N PRO A 31 9.97 1.06 29.81
CA PRO A 31 11.13 1.02 28.92
C PRO A 31 10.90 -0.05 27.86
N ILE A 32 11.07 0.35 26.59
CA ILE A 32 11.09 -0.57 25.46
C ILE A 32 12.21 -1.57 25.74
N PHE A 33 11.82 -2.79 26.05
CA PHE A 33 12.75 -3.91 26.14
C PHE A 33 13.37 -4.06 24.74
N THR A 34 14.62 -3.63 24.59
CA THR A 34 15.45 -3.95 23.44
C THR A 34 15.81 -5.43 23.52
N GLY A 35 14.81 -6.28 23.30
CA GLY A 35 15.00 -7.69 23.00
C GLY A 35 15.62 -7.79 21.63
N ALA A 36 16.84 -8.31 21.60
CA ALA A 36 17.53 -8.69 20.38
C ALA A 36 16.57 -9.45 19.46
N ALA A 37 16.59 -9.08 18.18
CA ALA A 37 15.96 -9.84 17.11
C ALA A 37 16.66 -11.21 17.01
N ASN A 38 16.23 -12.16 17.83
CA ASN A 38 16.51 -13.57 17.67
C ASN A 38 15.17 -14.30 17.54
N ASP A 39 15.11 -15.09 16.48
CA ASP A 39 14.23 -16.24 16.31
C ASP A 39 12.75 -15.93 16.09
N VAL A 40 12.43 -15.47 14.87
CA VAL A 40 11.22 -15.98 14.20
C VAL A 40 11.56 -17.42 13.82
N PRO A 41 10.94 -18.45 14.44
CA PRO A 41 11.18 -19.82 14.06
C PRO A 41 10.64 -20.04 12.62
N PRO A 42 11.26 -20.94 11.85
CA PRO A 42 10.69 -21.35 10.56
C PRO A 42 9.29 -21.96 10.77
N PRO A 43 8.42 -21.96 9.74
CA PRO A 43 7.10 -22.57 9.86
C PRO A 43 7.23 -24.05 10.28
N GLU A 44 6.52 -24.43 11.34
CA GLU A 44 6.39 -25.81 11.78
C GLU A 44 5.33 -26.49 10.90
N ASP A 45 5.74 -27.56 10.24
CA ASP A 45 4.87 -28.37 9.36
C ASP A 45 4.08 -29.35 10.25
N GLU A 46 2.79 -29.11 10.49
CA GLU A 46 1.84 -30.19 10.78
C GLU A 46 1.58 -30.91 9.45
N ASP A 47 2.01 -32.18 9.32
CA ASP A 47 1.30 -33.11 8.45
C ASP A 47 1.57 -34.55 8.87
N SER A 48 0.46 -35.27 8.99
CA SER A 48 0.29 -36.62 9.47
C SER A 48 1.10 -37.65 8.70
N SER A 49 1.58 -38.64 9.45
CA SER A 49 2.09 -39.91 8.97
C SER A 49 1.08 -40.61 8.07
N ASP A 50 1.49 -40.96 6.85
CA ASP A 50 1.04 -42.18 6.19
C ASP A 50 2.28 -42.87 5.60
N ASP A 51 2.60 -44.00 6.23
CA ASP A 51 3.66 -44.92 5.88
C ASP A 51 3.33 -45.68 4.59
N TYR A 52 4.27 -45.70 3.64
CA TYR A 52 4.41 -46.81 2.68
C TYR A 52 5.90 -47.06 2.43
N ASP A 53 6.31 -48.28 2.77
CA ASP A 53 7.64 -48.88 2.64
C ASP A 53 8.11 -48.97 1.18
N GLY A 54 9.43 -48.85 0.95
CA GLY A 54 10.05 -49.20 -0.33
C GLY A 54 11.38 -48.49 -0.61
N ASP A 55 12.48 -49.18 -0.34
CA ASP A 55 13.87 -48.93 -0.74
C ASP A 55 14.10 -47.97 -1.93
N ALA A 56 14.47 -46.70 -1.65
CA ALA A 56 15.25 -45.78 -2.51
C ALA A 56 15.50 -44.38 -1.87
N ALA A 57 15.67 -44.28 -0.55
CA ALA A 57 15.49 -43.01 0.18
C ALA A 57 16.74 -42.16 0.47
N ALA A 58 17.88 -42.39 -0.19
CA ALA A 58 19.13 -41.65 0.09
C ALA A 58 19.34 -40.32 -0.71
N PRO A 59 18.96 -40.17 -2.00
CA PRO A 59 19.31 -38.96 -2.77
C PRO A 59 18.30 -37.80 -2.64
N ARG A 60 17.08 -38.05 -2.13
CA ARG A 60 16.01 -37.02 -2.07
C ARG A 60 16.12 -36.08 -0.86
N ARG A 61 16.66 -36.55 0.28
CA ARG A 61 16.85 -35.72 1.50
C ARG A 61 17.99 -34.71 1.35
N SER A 62 19.11 -35.07 0.70
CA SER A 62 20.23 -34.14 0.48
C SER A 62 19.83 -33.01 -0.47
N ALA A 63 19.19 -33.32 -1.60
CA ALA A 63 18.69 -32.35 -2.57
C ALA A 63 17.70 -31.34 -1.96
N ARG A 64 16.81 -31.79 -1.06
CA ARG A 64 15.88 -30.90 -0.34
C ARG A 64 16.62 -29.99 0.66
N LYS A 65 17.66 -30.49 1.33
CA LYS A 65 18.51 -29.71 2.25
C LYS A 65 19.35 -28.68 1.50
N ASP A 66 19.86 -29.04 0.33
CA ASP A 66 20.64 -28.16 -0.54
C ASP A 66 19.78 -27.04 -1.13
N ARG A 67 18.55 -27.35 -1.55
CA ARG A 67 17.58 -26.34 -1.98
C ARG A 67 17.22 -25.36 -0.84
N ARG A 68 16.98 -25.87 0.37
CA ARG A 68 16.71 -25.02 1.56
C ARG A 68 17.91 -24.13 1.91
N ARG A 69 19.14 -24.64 1.75
CA ARG A 69 20.37 -23.86 1.96
C ARG A 69 20.55 -22.78 0.88
N ALA A 70 20.28 -23.11 -0.38
CA ALA A 70 20.35 -22.15 -1.49
C ALA A 70 19.33 -21.01 -1.32
N VAL A 71 18.09 -21.34 -0.98
CA VAL A 71 17.03 -20.35 -0.71
C VAL A 71 17.40 -19.43 0.45
N ARG A 72 17.93 -19.99 1.55
CA ARG A 72 18.40 -19.20 2.70
C ARG A 72 19.56 -18.27 2.35
N ILE A 73 20.55 -18.74 1.60
CA ILE A 73 21.68 -17.92 1.15
C ILE A 73 21.19 -16.79 0.22
N ALA A 74 20.28 -17.10 -0.71
CA ALA A 74 19.67 -16.09 -1.58
C ALA A 74 18.88 -15.04 -0.76
N TRP A 75 18.11 -15.49 0.22
CA TRP A 75 17.38 -14.63 1.14
C TRP A 75 18.31 -13.75 1.98
N GLU A 76 19.36 -14.31 2.57
CA GLU A 76 20.36 -13.55 3.34
C GLU A 76 21.07 -12.51 2.48
N LYS A 77 21.42 -12.85 1.23
CA LYS A 77 21.99 -11.89 0.27
C LYS A 77 21.01 -10.76 -0.05
N LEU A 78 19.75 -11.09 -0.33
CA LEU A 78 18.69 -10.12 -0.61
C LEU A 78 18.45 -9.17 0.58
N VAL A 79 18.35 -9.73 1.79
CA VAL A 79 18.13 -8.97 3.03
C VAL A 79 19.34 -8.09 3.36
N ARG A 80 20.57 -8.60 3.21
CA ARG A 80 21.81 -7.82 3.41
C ARG A 80 21.94 -6.68 2.39
N TRP A 81 21.55 -6.93 1.14
CA TRP A 81 21.49 -5.90 0.11
C TRP A 81 20.48 -4.80 0.46
N SER A 82 19.29 -5.15 0.98
CA SER A 82 18.29 -4.18 1.45
C SER A 82 18.76 -3.29 2.62
N ARG A 83 19.67 -3.80 3.46
CA ARG A 83 20.24 -3.06 4.60
C ARG A 83 21.36 -2.12 4.14
N SER A 84 22.18 -2.56 3.19
CA SER A 84 23.26 -1.76 2.59
C SER A 84 22.73 -0.61 1.73
N TRP A 85 21.71 -0.87 0.91
CA TRP A 85 21.04 0.15 0.09
C TRP A 85 20.44 1.29 0.94
N ARG A 86 19.91 0.94 2.12
CA ARG A 86 19.26 1.88 3.04
C ARG A 86 20.19 2.96 3.61
N ARG A 87 21.51 2.76 3.54
CA ARG A 87 22.52 3.72 4.01
C ARG A 87 23.04 4.68 2.93
N ARG A 88 22.81 4.42 1.64
CA ARG A 88 23.50 5.15 0.56
C ARG A 88 22.65 6.20 -0.17
N ASN A 89 21.32 6.10 -0.19
CA ASN A 89 20.46 6.91 -1.07
C ASN A 89 19.24 7.56 -0.39
N ARG A 90 19.24 7.72 0.95
CA ARG A 90 17.98 7.91 1.70
C ARG A 90 17.29 9.27 1.53
N SER A 91 17.93 10.26 0.93
CA SER A 91 17.52 11.67 1.04
C SER A 91 17.30 12.41 -0.28
N ASP A 92 17.30 11.74 -1.43
CA ASP A 92 17.15 12.45 -2.73
C ASP A 92 15.84 12.10 -3.45
N VAL A 93 15.50 10.81 -3.53
CA VAL A 93 14.33 10.37 -4.31
C VAL A 93 13.02 10.87 -3.70
N LEU A 94 12.81 10.72 -2.38
CA LEU A 94 11.58 11.19 -1.74
C LEU A 94 11.46 12.72 -1.71
N GLU A 95 12.59 13.43 -1.63
CA GLU A 95 12.61 14.90 -1.65
C GLU A 95 12.19 15.44 -3.03
N THR A 96 12.68 14.81 -4.10
CA THR A 96 12.35 15.19 -5.49
C THR A 96 10.98 14.69 -5.95
N THR A 97 10.49 13.58 -5.39
CA THR A 97 9.16 13.04 -5.73
C THR A 97 8.05 13.99 -5.29
N ARG A 98 7.18 14.39 -6.22
CA ARG A 98 6.01 15.23 -6.01
C ARG A 98 4.70 14.45 -6.13
N LYS A 99 4.65 13.42 -6.98
CA LYS A 99 3.43 12.65 -7.20
C LYS A 99 3.70 11.16 -7.36
N VAL A 100 2.91 10.35 -6.66
CA VAL A 100 2.89 8.90 -6.81
C VAL A 100 1.49 8.46 -7.21
N VAL A 101 1.38 7.56 -8.19
CA VAL A 101 0.11 6.92 -8.54
C VAL A 101 0.06 5.49 -8.02
N VAL A 102 -1.10 5.07 -7.52
CA VAL A 102 -1.39 3.70 -7.12
C VAL A 102 -2.53 3.16 -7.97
N LEU A 103 -2.22 2.16 -8.79
CA LEU A 103 -3.17 1.48 -9.66
C LEU A 103 -3.85 0.35 -8.88
N GLY A 104 -5.11 0.54 -8.51
CA GLY A 104 -5.93 -0.44 -7.80
C GLY A 104 -6.22 -0.09 -6.34
N GLY A 105 -7.50 -0.05 -5.99
CA GLY A 105 -7.99 0.29 -4.64
C GLY A 105 -8.36 -0.88 -3.74
N GLY A 106 -7.78 -2.06 -3.96
CA GLY A 106 -7.93 -3.18 -3.03
C GLY A 106 -7.27 -2.88 -1.68
N SER A 107 -7.39 -3.80 -0.71
CA SER A 107 -6.85 -3.59 0.64
C SER A 107 -5.34 -3.28 0.63
N PHE A 108 -4.53 -4.03 -0.15
CA PHE A 108 -3.08 -3.80 -0.19
C PHE A 108 -2.68 -2.52 -0.94
N GLY A 109 -3.35 -2.19 -2.06
CA GLY A 109 -3.11 -0.94 -2.79
C GLY A 109 -3.44 0.28 -1.92
N THR A 110 -4.57 0.23 -1.21
CA THR A 110 -4.98 1.27 -0.25
C THR A 110 -3.99 1.40 0.91
N ALA A 111 -3.55 0.29 1.49
CA ALA A 111 -2.55 0.31 2.57
C ALA A 111 -1.20 0.88 2.10
N MET A 112 -0.77 0.58 0.86
CA MET A 112 0.45 1.15 0.30
C MET A 112 0.31 2.65 0.01
N ALA A 113 -0.83 3.08 -0.53
CA ALA A 113 -1.13 4.49 -0.73
C ALA A 113 -1.01 5.26 0.59
N ALA A 114 -1.66 4.75 1.65
CA ALA A 114 -1.54 5.32 3.00
C ALA A 114 -0.10 5.34 3.52
N HIS A 115 0.65 4.25 3.31
CA HIS A 115 2.03 4.16 3.77
C HIS A 115 2.96 5.18 3.10
N VAL A 116 2.81 5.36 1.79
CA VAL A 116 3.62 6.30 0.99
C VAL A 116 3.22 7.74 1.29
N ALA A 117 1.92 8.02 1.33
CA ALA A 117 1.39 9.34 1.67
C ALA A 117 1.86 9.83 3.04
N ALA A 118 1.98 8.94 4.02
CA ALA A 118 2.47 9.27 5.36
C ALA A 118 3.97 9.59 5.43
N LYS A 119 4.76 9.39 4.35
CA LYS A 119 6.20 9.69 4.35
C LYS A 119 6.53 11.16 4.13
N LYS A 120 5.65 11.89 3.44
CA LYS A 120 5.88 13.26 3.01
C LYS A 120 4.52 13.95 2.83
N SER A 121 4.28 15.02 3.57
CA SER A 121 2.97 15.67 3.62
C SER A 121 2.61 16.42 2.34
N ASP A 122 3.60 16.93 1.61
CA ASP A 122 3.44 17.63 0.32
C ASP A 122 3.52 16.67 -0.89
N LEU A 123 3.58 15.36 -0.65
CA LEU A 123 3.50 14.34 -1.70
C LEU A 123 2.04 14.11 -2.07
N GLU A 124 1.69 14.27 -3.34
CA GLU A 124 0.38 13.84 -3.85
C GLU A 124 0.39 12.33 -4.09
N VAL A 125 -0.58 11.62 -3.50
CA VAL A 125 -0.79 10.20 -3.79
C VAL A 125 -2.12 10.03 -4.51
N SER A 126 -2.05 9.79 -5.81
CA SER A 126 -3.24 9.56 -6.65
C SER A 126 -3.58 8.07 -6.70
N MET A 127 -4.83 7.71 -6.46
CA MET A 127 -5.32 6.34 -6.56
C MET A 127 -6.26 6.21 -7.76
N LEU A 128 -5.88 5.37 -8.73
CA LEU A 128 -6.76 5.03 -9.85
C LEU A 128 -7.65 3.85 -9.46
N LEU A 129 -8.96 4.12 -9.43
CA LEU A 129 -10.01 3.18 -9.02
C LEU A 129 -11.01 2.96 -10.15
N ARG A 130 -11.75 1.86 -10.08
CA ARG A 130 -12.85 1.57 -11.01
C ARG A 130 -14.24 1.98 -10.50
N ASP A 131 -14.37 2.14 -9.19
CA ASP A 131 -15.64 2.27 -8.50
C ASP A 131 -15.79 3.71 -7.98
N ASP A 132 -16.68 4.48 -8.61
CA ASP A 132 -16.91 5.88 -8.30
C ASP A 132 -17.40 6.10 -6.86
N LEU A 133 -18.15 5.14 -6.29
CA LEU A 133 -18.57 5.23 -4.89
C LEU A 133 -17.38 5.16 -3.94
N VAL A 134 -16.39 4.31 -4.25
CA VAL A 134 -15.15 4.21 -3.45
C VAL A 134 -14.30 5.47 -3.64
N CYS A 135 -14.21 6.02 -4.86
CA CYS A 135 -13.55 7.31 -5.11
C CYS A 135 -14.13 8.42 -4.23
N ARG A 136 -15.45 8.60 -4.26
CA ARG A 136 -16.14 9.63 -3.46
C ARG A 136 -15.94 9.41 -1.97
N SER A 137 -15.99 8.16 -1.50
CA SER A 137 -15.74 7.84 -0.08
C SER A 137 -14.32 8.23 0.35
N ILE A 138 -13.32 7.97 -0.49
CA ILE A 138 -11.93 8.35 -0.18
C ILE A 138 -11.78 9.87 -0.22
N ASN A 139 -12.31 10.54 -1.23
CA ASN A 139 -12.13 12.00 -1.37
C ASN A 139 -12.90 12.80 -0.31
N ASN A 140 -14.08 12.35 0.10
CA ASN A 140 -14.94 13.10 1.03
C ASN A 140 -14.69 12.74 2.50
N SER A 141 -14.46 11.46 2.77
CA SER A 141 -14.38 10.93 4.14
C SER A 141 -12.98 10.41 4.49
N HIS A 142 -12.05 10.39 3.53
CA HIS A 142 -10.74 9.76 3.67
C HIS A 142 -10.83 8.31 4.15
N ILE A 143 -11.81 7.56 3.64
CA ILE A 143 -12.02 6.15 3.99
C ILE A 143 -12.26 5.35 2.71
N ASN A 144 -11.58 4.22 2.56
CA ASN A 144 -11.96 3.22 1.56
C ASN A 144 -13.05 2.32 2.15
N CYS A 145 -14.31 2.69 1.94
CA CYS A 145 -15.48 2.03 2.53
C CYS A 145 -15.59 0.54 2.23
N LYS A 146 -14.96 0.05 1.15
CA LYS A 146 -15.08 -1.33 0.70
C LYS A 146 -13.96 -2.23 1.20
N TYR A 147 -12.73 -1.74 1.20
CA TYR A 147 -11.55 -2.57 1.44
C TYR A 147 -10.81 -2.26 2.74
N LEU A 148 -11.06 -1.08 3.33
CA LEU A 148 -10.41 -0.62 4.56
C LEU A 148 -11.33 0.35 5.36
N PRO A 149 -12.56 -0.05 5.72
CA PRO A 149 -13.58 0.86 6.26
C PRO A 149 -13.24 1.48 7.63
N GLU A 150 -12.37 0.83 8.41
CA GLU A 150 -12.00 1.26 9.76
C GLU A 150 -10.74 2.15 9.79
N HIS A 151 -10.09 2.38 8.64
CA HIS A 151 -8.84 3.12 8.57
C HIS A 151 -9.02 4.44 7.82
N ARG A 152 -8.77 5.55 8.51
CA ARG A 152 -8.74 6.89 7.89
C ARG A 152 -7.41 7.10 7.18
N LEU A 153 -7.51 7.43 5.90
CA LEU A 153 -6.40 7.68 4.98
C LEU A 153 -5.83 9.11 5.19
N PRO A 154 -4.53 9.32 4.91
CA PRO A 154 -3.94 10.66 4.82
C PRO A 154 -4.69 11.60 3.86
N GLU A 155 -4.70 12.89 4.16
CA GLU A 155 -5.44 13.91 3.40
C GLU A 155 -4.84 14.22 2.03
N ASN A 156 -3.56 13.91 1.83
CA ASN A 156 -2.84 14.02 0.57
C ASN A 156 -3.08 12.84 -0.40
N ILE A 157 -4.07 11.97 -0.10
CA ILE A 157 -4.54 10.93 -1.02
C ILE A 157 -5.75 11.43 -1.79
N VAL A 158 -5.69 11.34 -3.11
CA VAL A 158 -6.78 11.69 -4.03
C VAL A 158 -7.15 10.45 -4.83
N ALA A 159 -8.42 10.09 -4.85
CA ALA A 159 -8.93 8.98 -5.65
C ALA A 159 -9.63 9.49 -6.91
N THR A 160 -9.42 8.82 -8.03
CA THR A 160 -10.08 9.15 -9.32
C THR A 160 -10.36 7.89 -10.13
N THR A 161 -11.34 7.97 -11.01
CA THR A 161 -11.62 6.97 -12.05
C THR A 161 -10.99 7.32 -13.40
N SER A 162 -10.39 8.50 -13.52
CA SER A 162 -9.74 8.99 -14.73
C SER A 162 -8.27 8.59 -14.75
N ALA A 163 -7.89 7.74 -15.70
CA ALA A 163 -6.49 7.34 -15.88
C ALA A 163 -5.59 8.52 -16.25
N ALA A 164 -6.11 9.43 -17.09
CA ALA A 164 -5.42 10.65 -17.49
C ALA A 164 -5.04 11.51 -16.26
N ASP A 165 -6.00 11.78 -15.38
CA ASP A 165 -5.77 12.60 -14.19
C ASP A 165 -4.85 11.90 -13.18
N ALA A 166 -5.00 10.58 -13.05
CA ALA A 166 -4.20 9.79 -12.13
C ALA A 166 -2.72 9.77 -12.52
N LEU A 167 -2.43 9.56 -13.81
CA LEU A 167 -1.08 9.38 -14.34
C LEU A 167 -0.38 10.69 -14.69
N ALA A 168 -1.13 11.78 -14.92
CA ALA A 168 -0.55 13.08 -15.27
C ALA A 168 0.46 13.55 -14.21
N GLY A 169 1.71 13.71 -14.64
CA GLY A 169 2.81 14.21 -13.80
C GLY A 169 3.26 13.25 -12.70
N ALA A 170 2.92 11.95 -12.77
CA ALA A 170 3.38 10.98 -11.79
C ALA A 170 4.89 10.72 -11.92
N ASP A 171 5.60 10.66 -10.80
CA ASP A 171 7.02 10.32 -10.75
C ASP A 171 7.23 8.80 -10.58
N PHE A 172 6.30 8.12 -9.89
CA PHE A 172 6.31 6.68 -9.68
C PHE A 172 4.91 6.09 -9.75
N CYS A 173 4.83 4.86 -10.23
CA CYS A 173 3.60 4.10 -10.35
C CYS A 173 3.66 2.79 -9.56
N PHE A 174 2.76 2.61 -8.60
CA PHE A 174 2.57 1.35 -7.89
C PHE A 174 1.46 0.54 -8.55
N HIS A 175 1.80 -0.61 -9.11
CA HIS A 175 0.83 -1.50 -9.72
C HIS A 175 0.31 -2.54 -8.72
N ALA A 176 -0.90 -2.32 -8.19
CA ALA A 176 -1.57 -3.17 -7.20
C ALA A 176 -2.80 -3.93 -7.76
N VAL A 177 -3.02 -3.91 -9.08
CA VAL A 177 -4.10 -4.64 -9.74
C VAL A 177 -3.81 -6.15 -9.73
N PRO A 178 -4.75 -7.03 -9.34
CA PRO A 178 -4.48 -8.46 -9.31
C PRO A 178 -4.03 -9.00 -10.68
N VAL A 179 -3.09 -9.94 -10.66
CA VAL A 179 -2.38 -10.44 -11.86
C VAL A 179 -3.31 -10.83 -13.02
N GLN A 180 -4.46 -11.43 -12.70
CA GLN A 180 -5.42 -11.89 -13.72
C GLN A 180 -6.10 -10.76 -14.50
N PHE A 181 -6.09 -9.53 -13.96
CA PHE A 181 -6.71 -8.36 -14.59
C PHE A 181 -5.66 -7.36 -15.09
N SER A 182 -4.37 -7.59 -14.82
CA SER A 182 -3.31 -6.62 -15.11
C SER A 182 -3.18 -6.31 -16.59
N SER A 183 -3.18 -7.32 -17.46
CA SER A 183 -2.94 -7.15 -18.90
C SER A 183 -4.01 -6.25 -19.54
N SER A 184 -5.30 -6.60 -19.37
CA SER A 184 -6.41 -5.80 -19.92
C SER A 184 -6.51 -4.41 -19.29
N PHE A 185 -6.21 -4.31 -17.99
CA PHE A 185 -6.17 -3.01 -17.31
C PHE A 185 -5.08 -2.10 -17.87
N LEU A 186 -3.85 -2.61 -18.01
CA LEU A 186 -2.72 -1.84 -18.54
C LEU A 186 -2.92 -1.45 -20.00
N GLU A 187 -3.49 -2.34 -20.82
CA GLU A 187 -3.91 -2.01 -22.19
C GLU A 187 -4.89 -0.83 -22.20
N GLY A 188 -5.89 -0.85 -21.31
CA GLY A 188 -6.90 0.21 -21.21
C GLY A 188 -6.39 1.59 -20.78
N ILE A 189 -5.23 1.66 -20.11
CA ILE A 189 -4.62 2.93 -19.67
C ILE A 189 -3.37 3.30 -20.48
N SER A 190 -2.95 2.46 -21.41
CA SER A 190 -1.65 2.55 -22.10
C SER A 190 -1.37 3.90 -22.76
N THR A 191 -2.40 4.55 -23.31
CA THR A 191 -2.31 5.87 -23.96
C THR A 191 -1.99 7.02 -22.99
N HIS A 192 -2.17 6.80 -21.69
CA HIS A 192 -1.93 7.79 -20.63
C HIS A 192 -0.63 7.55 -19.87
N VAL A 193 0.09 6.45 -20.14
CA VAL A 193 1.33 6.10 -19.44
C VAL A 193 2.50 6.80 -20.12
N ASP A 194 3.23 7.63 -19.37
CA ASP A 194 4.51 8.18 -19.84
C ASP A 194 5.53 7.02 -19.98
N PRO A 195 6.20 6.86 -21.14
CA PRO A 195 7.21 5.82 -21.34
C PRO A 195 8.38 5.84 -20.33
N LYS A 196 8.60 6.97 -19.63
CA LYS A 196 9.64 7.13 -18.61
C LYS A 196 9.14 6.86 -17.19
N LEU A 197 7.84 6.66 -16.98
CA LEU A 197 7.24 6.46 -15.66
C LEU A 197 7.70 5.10 -15.08
N PRO A 198 8.47 5.07 -13.98
CA PRO A 198 8.86 3.82 -13.36
C PRO A 198 7.68 3.10 -12.68
N PHE A 199 7.51 1.82 -13.00
CA PHE A 199 6.52 0.93 -12.38
C PHE A 199 7.12 0.07 -11.27
N ILE A 200 6.38 -0.04 -10.16
CA ILE A 200 6.68 -0.89 -9.01
C ILE A 200 5.54 -1.89 -8.88
N SER A 201 5.78 -3.15 -9.26
CA SER A 201 4.79 -4.21 -9.13
C SER A 201 4.61 -4.62 -7.67
N LEU A 202 3.39 -4.48 -7.17
CA LEU A 202 2.94 -5.02 -5.88
C LEU A 202 2.20 -6.35 -6.03
N SER A 203 1.90 -6.72 -7.27
CA SER A 203 1.00 -7.82 -7.61
C SER A 203 1.76 -9.14 -7.65
N LYS A 204 1.19 -10.18 -7.02
CA LYS A 204 1.83 -11.51 -6.89
C LYS A 204 1.01 -12.56 -7.64
N GLY A 205 1.70 -13.43 -8.35
CA GLY A 205 1.11 -14.55 -9.09
C GLY A 205 1.59 -14.65 -10.53
N LEU A 206 0.96 -15.55 -11.28
CA LEU A 206 1.12 -15.75 -12.72
C LEU A 206 -0.22 -15.54 -13.41
N GLU A 207 -0.22 -14.95 -14.59
CA GLU A 207 -1.42 -14.90 -15.43
C GLU A 207 -1.77 -16.31 -15.89
N LEU A 208 -2.99 -16.78 -15.60
CA LEU A 208 -3.33 -18.22 -15.72
C LEU A 208 -3.21 -18.74 -17.15
N ASN A 209 -3.62 -17.93 -18.14
CA ASN A 209 -3.69 -18.37 -19.54
C ASN A 209 -2.33 -18.35 -20.25
N THR A 210 -1.42 -17.46 -19.83
CA THR A 210 -0.15 -17.22 -20.53
C THR A 210 1.07 -17.64 -19.71
N LEU A 211 0.88 -17.91 -18.41
CA LEU A 211 1.92 -18.12 -17.41
C LEU A 211 2.97 -16.99 -17.35
N ARG A 212 2.60 -15.79 -17.81
CA ARG A 212 3.46 -14.61 -17.73
C ARG A 212 3.55 -14.13 -16.28
N THR A 213 4.76 -13.75 -15.89
CA THR A 213 5.03 -13.03 -14.65
C THR A 213 4.69 -11.56 -14.82
N MET A 214 4.47 -10.83 -13.73
CA MET A 214 4.22 -9.38 -13.79
C MET A 214 5.33 -8.59 -14.50
N SER A 215 6.59 -9.04 -14.41
CA SER A 215 7.72 -8.44 -15.12
C SER A 215 7.68 -8.59 -16.64
N LYS A 216 6.80 -9.46 -17.17
CA LYS A 216 6.54 -9.61 -18.61
C LYS A 216 5.25 -8.92 -19.05
N ILE A 217 4.43 -8.48 -18.10
CA ILE A 217 3.11 -7.85 -18.32
C ILE A 217 3.22 -6.33 -18.21
N ILE A 218 3.96 -5.86 -17.20
CA ILE A 218 4.24 -4.43 -17.01
C ILE A 218 5.25 -3.99 -18.08
N PRO A 219 4.99 -2.85 -18.74
CA PRO A 219 5.87 -2.29 -19.78
C PRO A 219 7.27 -1.91 -19.26
#